data_AF-A0A6G7XAF4-F1
#
_entry.id   AF-A0A6G7XAF4-F1
#
_cell.length_a   1.000
_cell.length_b   1.000
_cell.length_c   1.000
_cell.angle_alpha   90.00
_cell.angle_beta   90.00
_cell.angle_gamma   90.00
#
_symmetry.space_group_name_H-M   'P 1'
#
loop_
_entity.id
_entity.type
_entity.pdbx_description
1 polymer ?
#
loop_
_entity_poly.entity_id
_entity_poly.type
_entity_poly.pdbx_seq_one_letter_code
_entity_poly.pdbx_strand_id
1 'polypeptide(L)'
;MAIYTDWSGEIEVIITSKAITGYHNSVSVDVPSDYVVVGGGASISHIGNSGALLTGSFPNMSLTKWTATSKDHLEKQLHTLTVYAIGIKLKGVTKNTLKSYMTVQTATTIGVAGKITNTNVNMLSGYMIVGGGAEIIQKSGPGVLLTKSSQDYYVVSGAVMLNSWRAQAKDHIEQSTADLKAYVIGIKKDIPGFGELETFSTRKFAWSTASSGAFTTTVDIEAEWVPTCVGAGANWNGYGRMLYSMKPSYHQFSGTTTDHLKADTPVAIDLVYNVIRKKK
;
A
#
# COMPACT_ATOMS: atom_id res chain seq x y z
N MET A 1 8.17 18.35 -10.02
CA MET A 1 8.38 17.37 -8.94
C MET A 1 8.43 18.17 -7.65
N ALA A 2 7.45 18.00 -6.76
CA ALA A 2 7.41 18.79 -5.51
C ALA A 2 8.10 18.02 -4.38
N ILE A 3 8.81 18.76 -3.54
CA ILE A 3 9.46 18.25 -2.33
C ILE A 3 8.64 18.77 -1.16
N TYR A 4 8.40 17.90 -0.17
CA TYR A 4 7.67 18.26 1.03
C TYR A 4 8.53 17.92 2.25
N THR A 5 8.48 18.75 3.28
CA THR A 5 9.29 18.58 4.49
C THR A 5 8.43 18.49 5.73
N ASP A 6 8.97 17.85 6.77
CA ASP A 6 8.36 17.85 8.08
C ASP A 6 8.49 19.23 8.75
N TRP A 7 7.96 19.38 9.96
CA TRP A 7 8.03 20.63 10.73
C TRP A 7 9.47 21.17 10.89
N SER A 8 10.47 20.27 10.95
CA SER A 8 11.87 20.66 11.15
C SER A 8 12.55 21.15 9.86
N GLY A 9 11.98 20.83 8.70
CA GLY A 9 12.62 21.07 7.40
C GLY A 9 13.79 20.13 7.11
N GLU A 10 13.98 19.06 7.91
CA GLU A 10 15.13 18.17 7.79
C GLU A 10 14.79 16.78 7.24
N ILE A 11 13.51 16.39 7.28
CA ILE A 11 13.02 15.20 6.59
C ILE A 11 12.35 15.66 5.31
N GLU A 12 12.91 15.25 4.17
CA GLU A 12 12.32 15.48 2.86
C GLU A 12 11.63 14.23 2.34
N VAL A 13 10.44 14.41 1.78
CA VAL A 13 9.71 13.39 1.04
C VAL A 13 9.43 13.85 -0.38
N ILE A 14 9.53 12.88 -1.29
CA ILE A 14 9.19 13.03 -2.69
C ILE A 14 8.22 11.94 -3.12
N ILE A 15 7.21 12.32 -3.92
CA ILE A 15 6.30 11.36 -4.55
C ILE A 15 6.60 11.37 -6.05
N THR A 16 7.03 10.22 -6.55
CA THR A 16 7.25 9.97 -7.97
C THR A 16 6.13 9.09 -8.50
N SER A 17 5.76 9.24 -9.78
CA SER A 17 4.75 8.39 -10.39
C SER A 17 5.07 8.03 -11.82
N LYS A 18 4.50 6.90 -12.26
CA LYS A 18 4.57 6.42 -13.64
C LYS A 18 3.25 5.75 -13.99
N ALA A 19 2.77 5.97 -15.20
CA ALA A 19 1.56 5.35 -15.71
C ALA A 19 1.85 4.52 -16.95
N ILE A 20 1.19 3.37 -17.07
CA ILE A 20 1.15 2.55 -18.29
C ILE A 20 -0.29 2.13 -18.58
N THR A 21 -0.60 1.96 -19.85
CA THR A 21 -1.93 1.51 -20.30
C THR A 21 -1.80 0.15 -20.98
N GLY A 22 -2.70 -0.75 -20.62
CA GLY A 22 -2.67 -2.14 -21.08
C GLY A 22 -3.79 -2.95 -20.43
N TYR A 23 -3.79 -4.25 -20.66
CA TYR A 23 -4.78 -5.19 -20.10
C TYR A 23 -4.26 -5.87 -18.83
N HIS A 24 -2.96 -6.16 -18.79
CA HIS A 24 -2.27 -6.79 -17.67
C HIS A 24 -1.00 -5.98 -17.44
N ASN A 25 -1.06 -5.05 -16.49
CA ASN A 25 -0.01 -4.06 -16.31
C ASN A 25 0.93 -4.48 -15.18
N SER A 26 2.23 -4.28 -15.40
CA SER A 26 3.27 -4.34 -14.38
C SER A 26 4.26 -3.23 -14.65
N VAL A 27 4.43 -2.32 -13.70
CA VAL A 27 5.36 -1.21 -13.85
C VAL A 27 5.99 -0.83 -12.52
N SER A 28 7.26 -0.46 -12.59
CA SER A 28 7.99 0.14 -11.47
C SER A 28 8.27 1.62 -11.72
N VAL A 29 8.29 2.39 -10.64
CA VAL A 29 8.75 3.77 -10.61
C VAL A 29 9.86 3.93 -9.59
N ASP A 30 10.96 4.54 -10.01
CA ASP A 30 12.14 4.81 -9.18
C ASP A 30 12.00 6.17 -8.48
N VAL A 31 12.53 6.27 -7.26
CA VAL A 31 12.77 7.57 -6.60
C VAL A 31 14.14 8.11 -7.01
N PRO A 32 14.42 9.42 -6.87
CA PRO A 32 15.73 9.96 -7.20
C PRO A 32 16.87 9.27 -6.44
N SER A 33 18.08 9.33 -7.01
CA SER A 33 19.19 8.48 -6.59
C SER A 33 19.62 8.68 -5.14
N ASP A 34 19.35 9.83 -4.54
CA ASP A 34 19.65 10.20 -3.15
C ASP A 34 18.52 9.91 -2.15
N TYR A 35 17.35 9.46 -2.61
CA TYR A 35 16.22 9.06 -1.76
C TYR A 35 16.17 7.54 -1.56
N VAL A 36 15.53 7.12 -0.46
CA VAL A 36 15.19 5.72 -0.15
C VAL A 36 13.68 5.54 -0.22
N VAL A 37 13.20 4.49 -0.87
CA VAL A 37 11.76 4.18 -0.90
C VAL A 37 11.28 3.76 0.49
N VAL A 38 10.26 4.44 1.01
CA VAL A 38 9.60 4.11 2.30
C VAL A 38 8.18 3.61 2.14
N GLY A 39 7.59 3.81 0.96
CA GLY A 39 6.25 3.37 0.65
C GLY A 39 5.86 3.76 -0.77
N GLY A 40 4.59 3.63 -1.07
CA GLY A 40 4.06 3.91 -2.39
C GLY A 40 2.58 3.65 -2.46
N GLY A 41 2.13 3.34 -3.67
CA GLY A 41 0.74 3.07 -3.94
C GLY A 41 0.47 2.82 -5.42
N ALA A 42 -0.77 2.53 -5.73
CA ALA A 42 -1.25 2.35 -7.09
C ALA A 42 -2.70 2.79 -7.22
N SER A 43 -3.07 3.24 -8.41
CA SER A 43 -4.46 3.49 -8.78
C SER A 43 -4.72 3.04 -10.21
N ILE A 44 -5.93 2.58 -10.46
CA ILE A 44 -6.41 2.21 -11.78
C ILE A 44 -7.35 3.32 -12.28
N SER A 45 -7.27 3.65 -13.56
CA SER A 45 -8.29 4.44 -14.27
C SER A 45 -8.69 3.74 -15.57
N HIS A 46 -9.98 3.81 -15.91
CA HIS A 46 -10.54 3.20 -17.11
C HIS A 46 -11.84 3.92 -17.53
N ILE A 47 -12.33 3.56 -18.71
CA ILE A 47 -13.66 3.91 -19.21
C ILE A 47 -14.46 2.60 -19.31
N GLY A 48 -15.69 2.57 -18.79
CA GLY A 48 -16.57 1.39 -18.81
C GLY A 48 -16.68 0.67 -17.46
N ASN A 49 -17.04 -0.61 -17.47
CA ASN A 49 -17.30 -1.40 -16.26
C ASN A 49 -16.02 -1.75 -15.48
N SER A 50 -16.16 -1.99 -14.18
CA SER A 50 -15.09 -2.26 -13.22
C SER A 50 -14.54 -3.69 -13.29
N GLY A 51 -13.77 -4.05 -14.33
CA GLY A 51 -13.07 -5.34 -14.47
C GLY A 51 -11.56 -5.30 -14.17
N ALA A 52 -10.95 -4.13 -14.22
CA ALA A 52 -9.54 -3.93 -13.93
C ALA A 52 -9.26 -3.75 -12.43
N LEU A 53 -8.38 -4.59 -11.86
CA LEU A 53 -8.17 -4.69 -10.42
C LEU A 53 -6.69 -4.85 -10.06
N LEU A 54 -6.31 -4.37 -8.88
CA LEU A 54 -4.94 -4.45 -8.40
C LEU A 54 -4.59 -5.89 -8.01
N THR A 55 -3.39 -6.32 -8.40
CA THR A 55 -2.78 -7.58 -8.00
C THR A 55 -1.49 -7.39 -7.22
N GLY A 56 -0.96 -6.17 -7.18
CA GLY A 56 0.24 -5.86 -6.41
C GLY A 56 0.49 -4.37 -6.27
N SER A 57 1.08 -4.00 -5.13
CA SER A 57 1.68 -2.68 -4.87
C SER A 57 2.71 -2.88 -3.76
N PHE A 58 4.00 -2.88 -4.11
CA PHE A 58 5.07 -3.34 -3.22
C PHE A 58 6.44 -2.72 -3.55
N PRO A 59 7.36 -2.63 -2.56
CA PRO A 59 8.72 -2.16 -2.79
C PRO A 59 9.59 -3.21 -3.45
N ASN A 60 10.70 -2.79 -4.08
CA ASN A 60 11.83 -3.71 -4.26
C ASN A 60 12.67 -3.85 -2.97
N MET A 61 13.38 -4.97 -2.83
CA MET A 61 14.20 -5.24 -1.63
C MET A 61 15.34 -4.21 -1.43
N SER A 62 15.79 -3.54 -2.49
CA SER A 62 16.83 -2.52 -2.40
C SER A 62 16.32 -1.13 -2.02
N LEU A 63 15.00 -0.95 -1.83
CA LEU A 63 14.35 0.31 -1.49
C LEU A 63 14.70 1.46 -2.46
N THR A 64 14.67 1.18 -3.75
CA THR A 64 14.94 2.16 -4.82
C THR A 64 13.76 2.40 -5.73
N LYS A 65 12.81 1.46 -5.80
CA LYS A 65 11.62 1.57 -6.64
C LYS A 65 10.40 0.93 -5.98
N TRP A 66 9.24 1.41 -6.40
CA TRP A 66 7.95 0.80 -6.09
C TRP A 66 7.36 0.16 -7.35
N THR A 67 6.80 -1.03 -7.22
CA THR A 67 6.15 -1.76 -8.31
C THR A 67 4.68 -1.90 -8.00
N ALA A 68 3.83 -1.77 -9.02
CA ALA A 68 2.46 -2.24 -8.93
C ALA A 68 2.11 -3.11 -10.12
N THR A 69 1.13 -3.99 -9.90
CA THR A 69 0.57 -4.85 -10.92
C THR A 69 -0.95 -4.79 -10.90
N SER A 70 -1.55 -4.91 -12.07
CA SER A 70 -3.00 -5.01 -12.24
C SER A 70 -3.34 -5.90 -13.43
N LYS A 71 -4.56 -6.39 -13.44
CA LYS A 71 -5.11 -7.15 -14.57
C LYS A 71 -6.59 -6.89 -14.69
N ASP A 72 -7.11 -7.13 -15.87
CA ASP A 72 -8.53 -7.32 -16.08
C ASP A 72 -9.00 -8.67 -15.48
N HIS A 73 -10.30 -8.85 -15.39
CA HIS A 73 -10.90 -10.03 -14.79
C HIS A 73 -12.19 -10.39 -15.54
N LEU A 74 -12.22 -11.62 -16.06
CA LEU A 74 -13.26 -12.22 -16.92
C LEU A 74 -13.45 -11.54 -18.28
N GLU A 75 -13.61 -10.23 -18.29
CA GLU A 75 -13.77 -9.44 -19.49
C GLU A 75 -12.50 -8.67 -19.79
N LYS A 76 -12.10 -8.67 -21.06
CA LYS A 76 -10.91 -7.96 -21.50
C LYS A 76 -11.11 -6.46 -21.33
N GLN A 77 -10.27 -5.82 -20.53
CA GLN A 77 -10.42 -4.41 -20.20
C GLN A 77 -9.12 -3.62 -20.25
N LEU A 78 -9.07 -2.70 -21.21
CA LEU A 78 -7.98 -1.75 -21.31
C LEU A 78 -8.07 -0.75 -20.14
N HIS A 79 -6.99 -0.60 -19.39
CA HIS A 79 -6.94 0.30 -18.26
C HIS A 79 -5.55 0.90 -18.08
N THR A 80 -5.49 2.03 -17.38
CA THR A 80 -4.25 2.69 -17.01
C THR A 80 -3.93 2.38 -15.56
N LEU A 81 -2.76 1.78 -15.33
CA LEU A 81 -2.18 1.60 -14.01
C LEU A 81 -1.22 2.76 -13.73
N THR A 82 -1.54 3.58 -12.73
CA THR A 82 -0.63 4.60 -12.21
C THR A 82 -0.01 4.11 -10.91
N VAL A 83 1.32 4.09 -10.86
CA VAL A 83 2.12 3.65 -9.71
C VAL A 83 2.80 4.85 -9.08
N TYR A 84 2.87 4.85 -7.75
CA TYR A 84 3.50 5.89 -6.95
C TYR A 84 4.60 5.29 -6.09
N ALA A 85 5.76 5.94 -6.01
CA ALA A 85 6.79 5.66 -5.01
C ALA A 85 7.02 6.91 -4.15
N ILE A 86 7.09 6.69 -2.84
CA ILE A 86 7.40 7.70 -1.83
C ILE A 86 8.86 7.48 -1.43
N GLY A 87 9.70 8.47 -1.75
CA GLY A 87 11.11 8.51 -1.35
C GLY A 87 11.29 9.41 -0.13
N ILE A 88 12.12 9.00 0.81
CA ILE A 88 12.57 9.82 1.95
C ILE A 88 14.05 10.16 1.83
N LYS A 89 14.42 11.32 2.34
CA LYS A 89 15.81 11.76 2.54
C LYS A 89 15.90 12.53 3.85
N LEU A 90 17.00 12.33 4.57
CA LEU A 90 17.29 13.03 5.82
C LEU A 90 18.47 13.98 5.59
N LYS A 91 18.32 15.23 6.01
CA LYS A 91 19.37 16.25 5.86
C LYS A 91 20.66 15.78 6.55
N GLY A 92 21.78 15.86 5.83
CA GLY A 92 23.09 15.43 6.35
C GLY A 92 23.32 13.92 6.41
N VAL A 93 22.35 13.09 6.04
CA VAL A 93 22.48 11.63 6.01
C VAL A 93 22.52 11.14 4.57
N THR A 94 23.54 10.35 4.22
CA THR A 94 23.59 9.74 2.88
C THR A 94 22.54 8.65 2.73
N LYS A 95 22.09 8.39 1.50
CA LYS A 95 21.21 7.26 1.19
C LYS A 95 21.71 5.92 1.74
N ASN A 96 23.01 5.65 1.63
CA ASN A 96 23.59 4.38 2.07
C ASN A 96 23.58 4.28 3.59
N THR A 97 23.90 5.37 4.29
CA THR A 97 23.78 5.46 5.75
C THR A 97 22.33 5.22 6.17
N LEU A 98 21.37 5.94 5.59
CA LEU A 98 19.96 5.76 5.91
C LEU A 98 19.49 4.31 5.69
N LYS A 99 19.84 3.71 4.55
CA LYS A 99 19.51 2.31 4.25
C LYS A 99 20.09 1.32 5.27
N SER A 100 21.25 1.58 5.86
CA SER A 100 21.81 0.70 6.91
C SER A 100 21.00 0.69 8.20
N TYR A 101 20.11 1.67 8.38
CA TYR A 101 19.16 1.75 9.50
C TYR A 101 17.73 1.37 9.09
N MET A 102 17.57 0.77 7.92
CA MET A 102 16.28 0.32 7.41
C MET A 102 16.26 -1.20 7.19
N THR A 103 15.06 -1.77 7.20
CA THR A 103 14.86 -3.19 6.92
C THR A 103 13.61 -3.40 6.08
N VAL A 104 13.62 -4.48 5.30
CA VAL A 104 12.43 -4.99 4.60
C VAL A 104 12.25 -6.43 5.03
N GLN A 105 11.12 -6.72 5.67
CA GLN A 105 10.71 -8.09 5.99
C GLN A 105 9.64 -8.54 5.00
N THR A 106 9.62 -9.84 4.70
CA THR A 106 8.60 -10.43 3.84
C THR A 106 8.05 -11.71 4.42
N ALA A 107 6.76 -11.97 4.21
CA ALA A 107 6.14 -13.27 4.43
C ALA A 107 5.39 -13.69 3.17
N THR A 108 5.36 -14.99 2.88
CA THR A 108 4.61 -15.55 1.75
C THR A 108 3.74 -16.68 2.24
N THR A 109 2.45 -16.63 1.90
CA THR A 109 1.52 -17.73 2.09
C THR A 109 1.27 -18.41 0.75
N ILE A 110 1.40 -19.73 0.72
CA ILE A 110 1.01 -20.52 -0.45
C ILE A 110 -0.52 -20.50 -0.53
N GLY A 111 -1.05 -19.92 -1.60
CA GLY A 111 -2.50 -19.88 -1.78
C GLY A 111 -3.05 -21.20 -2.30
N VAL A 112 -4.31 -21.44 -2.00
CA VAL A 112 -5.07 -22.61 -2.44
C VAL A 112 -6.30 -22.12 -3.18
N ALA A 113 -6.61 -22.75 -4.30
CA ALA A 113 -7.80 -22.43 -5.08
C ALA A 113 -9.09 -22.51 -4.25
N GLY A 114 -9.98 -21.56 -4.49
CA GLY A 114 -11.26 -21.38 -3.82
C GLY A 114 -11.16 -20.80 -2.41
N LYS A 115 -9.99 -20.34 -1.96
CA LYS A 115 -9.79 -19.85 -0.58
C LYS A 115 -9.32 -18.40 -0.54
N ILE A 116 -9.81 -17.68 0.48
CA ILE A 116 -9.20 -16.43 0.89
C ILE A 116 -7.79 -16.76 1.39
N THR A 117 -6.80 -16.13 0.78
CA THR A 117 -5.41 -16.25 1.20
C THR A 117 -5.04 -15.00 1.97
N ASN A 118 -4.52 -15.20 3.19
CA ASN A 118 -4.06 -14.13 4.05
C ASN A 118 -2.59 -14.36 4.36
N THR A 119 -1.83 -13.29 4.46
CA THR A 119 -0.45 -13.34 4.95
C THR A 119 -0.19 -12.11 5.83
N ASN A 120 0.64 -12.29 6.84
CA ASN A 120 1.05 -11.24 7.75
C ASN A 120 2.58 -11.32 7.91
N VAL A 121 3.23 -10.17 7.90
CA VAL A 121 4.66 -10.05 8.16
C VAL A 121 4.90 -9.09 9.31
N ASN A 122 5.58 -9.57 10.34
CA ASN A 122 5.95 -8.77 11.50
C ASN A 122 7.19 -7.92 11.23
N MET A 123 7.21 -6.73 11.79
CA MET A 123 8.40 -5.90 11.86
C MET A 123 9.35 -6.42 12.94
N LEU A 124 10.65 -6.27 12.70
CA LEU A 124 11.68 -6.60 13.69
C LEU A 124 11.62 -5.65 14.89
N SER A 125 11.95 -6.18 16.07
CA SER A 125 12.08 -5.36 17.28
C SER A 125 13.09 -4.21 17.08
N GLY A 126 12.73 -3.05 17.62
CA GLY A 126 13.53 -1.83 17.51
C GLY A 126 13.47 -1.13 16.15
N TYR A 127 12.55 -1.50 15.26
CA TYR A 127 12.23 -0.75 14.04
C TYR A 127 10.79 -0.22 14.10
N MET A 128 10.58 1.00 13.61
CA MET A 128 9.27 1.61 13.40
C MET A 128 8.82 1.34 11.97
N ILE A 129 7.54 1.04 11.76
CA ILE A 129 6.98 0.84 10.41
C ILE A 129 6.86 2.19 9.72
N VAL A 130 7.36 2.26 8.48
CA VAL A 130 7.15 3.42 7.59
C VAL A 130 6.33 3.06 6.35
N GLY A 131 6.21 1.77 6.03
CA GLY A 131 5.36 1.32 4.94
C GLY A 131 5.38 -0.18 4.74
N GLY A 132 4.76 -0.60 3.64
CA GLY A 132 4.66 -2.01 3.28
C GLY A 132 3.79 -2.20 2.05
N GLY A 133 3.66 -3.44 1.60
CA GLY A 133 2.98 -3.75 0.36
C GLY A 133 2.55 -5.19 0.26
N ALA A 134 1.91 -5.51 -0.86
CA ALA A 134 1.44 -6.85 -1.17
C ALA A 134 1.65 -7.17 -2.64
N GLU A 135 1.84 -8.45 -2.94
CA GLU A 135 1.96 -8.97 -4.29
C GLU A 135 1.29 -10.34 -4.38
N ILE A 136 0.43 -10.51 -5.38
CA ILE A 136 -0.05 -11.81 -5.83
C ILE A 136 0.95 -12.37 -6.83
N ILE A 137 1.51 -13.53 -6.52
CA ILE A 137 2.37 -14.31 -7.40
C ILE A 137 1.49 -15.35 -8.08
N GLN A 138 0.97 -15.00 -9.25
CA GLN A 138 0.01 -15.84 -9.97
C GLN A 138 0.63 -17.20 -10.34
N LYS A 139 -0.09 -18.30 -10.05
CA LYS A 139 0.30 -19.65 -10.49
C LYS A 139 -0.59 -20.17 -11.60
N SER A 140 -1.91 -20.03 -11.45
CA SER A 140 -2.89 -20.46 -12.45
C SER A 140 -4.16 -19.62 -12.40
N GLY A 141 -4.80 -19.45 -13.56
CA GLY A 141 -6.09 -18.77 -13.71
C GLY A 141 -6.09 -17.27 -13.36
N PRO A 142 -7.23 -16.58 -13.57
CA PRO A 142 -7.34 -15.13 -13.34
C PRO A 142 -8.11 -14.78 -12.05
N GLY A 143 -8.44 -15.74 -11.19
CA GLY A 143 -9.39 -15.55 -10.09
C GLY A 143 -8.86 -14.73 -8.92
N VAL A 144 -7.56 -14.83 -8.63
CA VAL A 144 -7.00 -14.25 -7.40
C VAL A 144 -6.77 -12.75 -7.54
N LEU A 145 -7.36 -11.97 -6.64
CA LEU A 145 -7.33 -10.51 -6.65
C LEU A 145 -7.09 -9.96 -5.23
N LEU A 146 -6.38 -8.82 -5.14
CA LEU A 146 -6.08 -8.22 -3.84
C LEU A 146 -7.35 -7.62 -3.25
N THR A 147 -7.53 -7.86 -1.96
CA THR A 147 -8.59 -7.26 -1.15
C THR A 147 -8.03 -6.42 -0.01
N LYS A 148 -6.78 -6.67 0.40
CA LYS A 148 -6.09 -5.87 1.42
C LYS A 148 -4.59 -5.82 1.20
N SER A 149 -4.03 -4.64 1.47
CA SER A 149 -2.60 -4.43 1.70
C SER A 149 -2.48 -3.24 2.64
N SER A 150 -2.32 -3.49 3.94
CA SER A 150 -2.18 -2.42 4.91
C SER A 150 -1.38 -2.87 6.12
N GLN A 151 -0.85 -1.91 6.87
CA GLN A 151 -0.41 -2.18 8.23
C GLN A 151 -1.58 -2.78 9.00
N ASP A 152 -1.29 -3.83 9.78
CA ASP A 152 -2.32 -4.46 10.59
C ASP A 152 -2.64 -3.52 11.75
N TYR A 153 -3.93 -3.23 11.93
CA TYR A 153 -4.45 -2.42 13.00
C TYR A 153 -5.43 -3.29 13.76
N TYR A 154 -5.06 -3.69 14.97
CA TYR A 154 -5.96 -4.39 15.88
C TYR A 154 -5.63 -4.05 17.33
N VAL A 155 -6.63 -4.18 18.21
CA VAL A 155 -6.48 -3.86 19.63
C VAL A 155 -6.37 -5.16 20.42
N VAL A 156 -5.31 -5.31 21.21
CA VAL A 156 -5.13 -6.42 22.15
C VAL A 156 -5.06 -5.86 23.55
N SER A 157 -5.98 -6.27 24.43
CA SER A 157 -6.00 -5.86 25.83
C SER A 157 -5.93 -4.33 26.03
N GLY A 158 -6.62 -3.57 25.17
CA GLY A 158 -6.64 -2.10 25.20
C GLY A 158 -5.45 -1.41 24.52
N ALA A 159 -4.44 -2.16 24.07
CA ALA A 159 -3.30 -1.62 23.32
C ALA A 159 -3.48 -1.80 21.81
N VAL A 160 -3.22 -0.73 21.05
CA VAL A 160 -3.21 -0.77 19.59
C VAL A 160 -1.92 -1.45 19.11
N MET A 161 -2.04 -2.53 18.36
CA MET A 161 -0.94 -3.28 17.76
C MET A 161 -0.74 -2.83 16.31
N LEU A 162 0.45 -2.30 16.03
CA LEU A 162 0.83 -1.70 14.75
C LEU A 162 2.18 -2.21 14.25
N ASN A 163 2.54 -3.45 14.58
CA ASN A 163 3.87 -4.01 14.34
C ASN A 163 3.93 -4.96 13.13
N SER A 164 2.91 -5.01 12.27
CA SER A 164 2.91 -5.89 11.11
C SER A 164 2.23 -5.30 9.88
N TRP A 165 2.51 -5.87 8.72
CA TRP A 165 1.77 -5.62 7.48
C TRP A 165 0.96 -6.85 7.09
N ARG A 166 -0.31 -6.63 6.79
CA ARG A 166 -1.25 -7.68 6.40
C ARG A 166 -1.68 -7.50 4.96
N ALA A 167 -1.56 -8.58 4.20
CA ALA A 167 -2.13 -8.70 2.87
C ALA A 167 -3.25 -9.75 2.85
N GLN A 168 -4.27 -9.52 2.03
CA GLN A 168 -5.33 -10.46 1.77
C GLN A 168 -5.67 -10.47 0.28
N ALA A 169 -5.95 -11.66 -0.22
CA ALA A 169 -6.43 -11.90 -1.57
C ALA A 169 -7.51 -12.97 -1.55
N LYS A 170 -8.37 -12.95 -2.56
CA LYS A 170 -9.40 -13.98 -2.73
C LYS A 170 -9.57 -14.31 -4.20
N ASP A 171 -10.08 -15.50 -4.45
CA ASP A 171 -10.73 -15.78 -5.72
C ASP A 171 -12.00 -14.93 -5.89
N HIS A 172 -12.20 -14.47 -7.11
CA HIS A 172 -13.42 -13.82 -7.52
C HIS A 172 -13.96 -14.57 -8.73
N ILE A 173 -15.17 -15.13 -8.59
CA ILE A 173 -15.93 -15.90 -9.59
C ILE A 173 -15.23 -17.18 -10.06
N GLU A 174 -14.03 -17.08 -10.61
CA GLU A 174 -13.20 -18.20 -11.05
C GLU A 174 -12.25 -18.64 -9.93
N GLN A 175 -12.16 -19.94 -9.71
CA GLN A 175 -11.18 -20.49 -8.77
C GLN A 175 -9.79 -20.46 -9.41
N SER A 176 -8.79 -20.07 -8.64
CA SER A 176 -7.42 -19.91 -9.14
C SER A 176 -6.39 -20.06 -8.03
N THR A 177 -5.16 -20.38 -8.40
CA THR A 177 -4.08 -20.54 -7.44
C THR A 177 -3.06 -19.42 -7.62
N ALA A 178 -2.70 -18.76 -6.53
CA ALA A 178 -1.60 -17.80 -6.49
C ALA A 178 -1.02 -17.75 -5.08
N ASP A 179 0.27 -17.43 -4.96
CA ASP A 179 0.85 -17.14 -3.65
C ASP A 179 0.63 -15.67 -3.30
N LEU A 180 0.50 -15.40 -2.01
CA LEU A 180 0.36 -14.04 -1.52
C LEU A 180 1.58 -13.67 -0.69
N LYS A 181 2.29 -12.63 -1.14
CA LYS A 181 3.46 -12.09 -0.45
C LYS A 181 3.15 -10.72 0.14
N ALA A 182 3.49 -10.54 1.42
CA ALA A 182 3.47 -9.23 2.08
C ALA A 182 4.88 -8.73 2.33
N TYR A 183 5.00 -7.41 2.37
CA TYR A 183 6.21 -6.65 2.61
C TYR A 183 5.96 -5.66 3.74
N VAL A 184 6.93 -5.48 4.63
CA VAL A 184 6.91 -4.38 5.61
C VAL A 184 8.28 -3.72 5.66
N ILE A 185 8.29 -2.40 5.64
CA ILE A 185 9.48 -1.54 5.64
C ILE A 185 9.59 -0.89 7.01
N GLY A 186 10.76 -1.07 7.63
CA GLY A 186 11.08 -0.52 8.93
C GLY A 186 12.24 0.47 8.89
N ILE A 187 12.23 1.44 9.79
CA ILE A 187 13.33 2.38 10.04
C ILE A 187 13.68 2.38 11.54
N LYS A 188 14.96 2.52 11.89
CA LYS A 188 15.35 2.74 13.29
C LYS A 188 14.85 4.09 13.78
N LYS A 189 14.50 4.15 15.07
CA LYS A 189 14.08 5.38 15.74
C LYS A 189 15.20 6.40 15.79
N ASP A 190 16.39 5.99 16.18
CA ASP A 190 17.56 6.87 16.27
C ASP A 190 18.47 6.65 15.07
N ILE A 191 18.83 7.74 14.39
CA ILE A 191 19.78 7.75 13.30
C ILE A 191 20.99 8.58 13.75
N PRO A 192 22.15 7.94 14.02
CA PRO A 192 23.35 8.64 14.47
C PRO A 192 23.74 9.80 13.55
N GLY A 193 23.96 10.97 14.16
CA GLY A 193 24.27 12.21 13.44
C GLY A 193 23.06 12.98 12.91
N PHE A 194 21.85 12.42 12.98
CA PHE A 194 20.59 13.10 12.61
C PHE A 194 19.67 13.33 13.81
N GLY A 195 19.51 12.31 14.65
CA GLY A 195 18.66 12.31 15.85
C GLY A 195 17.48 11.35 15.77
N GLU A 196 16.52 11.55 16.68
CA GLU A 196 15.34 10.69 16.78
C GLU A 196 14.26 11.04 15.74
N LEU A 197 13.72 10.01 15.13
CA LEU A 197 12.54 10.00 14.29
C LEU A 197 11.33 9.58 15.12
N GLU A 198 10.15 10.06 14.73
CA GLU A 198 8.89 9.52 15.19
C GLU A 198 7.95 9.23 14.02
N THR A 199 7.25 8.11 14.11
CA THR A 199 6.24 7.68 13.15
C THR A 199 4.88 7.70 13.81
N PHE A 200 3.86 8.07 13.04
CA PHE A 200 2.47 7.92 13.44
C PHE A 200 1.74 7.07 12.41
N SER A 201 1.00 6.08 12.90
CA SER A 201 0.14 5.24 12.10
C SER A 201 -1.26 5.23 12.70
N THR A 202 -2.27 5.47 11.88
CA THR A 202 -3.67 5.35 12.29
C THR A 202 -4.53 4.89 11.13
N ARG A 203 -5.82 4.71 11.40
CA ARG A 203 -6.79 4.25 10.41
C ARG A 203 -7.98 5.18 10.29
N LYS A 204 -8.57 5.19 9.11
CA LYS A 204 -9.89 5.76 8.82
C LYS A 204 -10.78 4.67 8.25
N PHE A 205 -11.76 4.25 9.05
CA PHE A 205 -12.82 3.37 8.59
C PHE A 205 -13.96 4.21 8.00
N ALA A 206 -14.40 3.85 6.80
CA ALA A 206 -15.56 4.47 6.16
C ALA A 206 -16.52 3.39 5.67
N TRP A 207 -17.82 3.65 5.82
CA TRP A 207 -18.88 2.72 5.42
C TRP A 207 -20.06 3.46 4.80
N SER A 208 -20.80 2.79 3.92
CA SER A 208 -22.02 3.31 3.30
C SER A 208 -22.97 2.16 2.93
N THR A 209 -24.28 2.37 3.12
CA THR A 209 -25.32 1.41 2.73
C THR A 209 -25.78 1.55 1.28
N ALA A 210 -25.48 2.69 0.64
CA ALA A 210 -26.07 3.07 -0.65
C ALA A 210 -25.11 2.96 -1.85
N SER A 211 -23.84 2.60 -1.63
CA SER A 211 -22.81 2.69 -2.68
C SER A 211 -22.54 1.36 -3.36
N SER A 212 -22.86 1.28 -4.65
CA SER A 212 -22.28 0.33 -5.61
C SER A 212 -21.12 0.99 -6.39
N GLY A 213 -20.34 0.22 -7.12
CA GLY A 213 -19.20 0.74 -7.91
C GLY A 213 -18.01 1.13 -7.02
N ALA A 214 -17.16 2.03 -7.50
CA ALA A 214 -16.01 2.49 -6.73
C ALA A 214 -16.41 3.32 -5.48
N PHE A 215 -15.92 2.94 -4.31
CA PHE A 215 -16.10 3.66 -3.05
C PHE A 215 -14.74 4.12 -2.52
N THR A 216 -14.59 5.44 -2.33
CA THR A 216 -13.32 6.07 -1.95
C THR A 216 -13.42 6.70 -0.57
N THR A 217 -12.37 6.53 0.24
CA THR A 217 -12.15 7.33 1.45
C THR A 217 -10.82 8.05 1.36
N THR A 218 -10.73 9.21 2.01
CA THR A 218 -9.52 10.05 2.04
C THR A 218 -9.18 10.46 3.45
N VAL A 219 -7.91 10.73 3.71
CA VAL A 219 -7.44 11.30 4.97
C VAL A 219 -6.37 12.33 4.70
N ASP A 220 -6.51 13.50 5.32
CA ASP A 220 -5.55 14.58 5.16
C ASP A 220 -4.34 14.37 6.08
N ILE A 221 -3.19 14.83 5.62
CA ILE A 221 -1.92 14.76 6.34
C ILE A 221 -1.70 16.10 7.02
N GLU A 222 -1.51 16.06 8.33
CA GLU A 222 -1.21 17.24 9.13
C GLU A 222 0.12 17.87 8.71
N ALA A 223 0.19 19.21 8.74
CA ALA A 223 1.33 19.97 8.20
C ALA A 223 2.68 19.64 8.87
N GLU A 224 2.70 19.17 10.13
CA GLU A 224 3.92 18.82 10.85
C GLU A 224 4.55 17.48 10.40
N TRP A 225 3.82 16.71 9.59
CA TRP A 225 4.15 15.34 9.22
C TRP A 225 4.35 15.20 7.72
N VAL A 226 5.19 14.25 7.30
CA VAL A 226 5.34 13.89 5.88
C VAL A 226 4.82 12.47 5.60
N PRO A 227 4.21 12.23 4.42
CA PRO A 227 3.71 10.91 4.06
C PRO A 227 4.82 9.90 3.92
N THR A 228 4.62 8.67 4.41
CA THR A 228 5.52 7.55 4.09
C THR A 228 4.83 6.43 3.34
N CYS A 229 3.61 6.04 3.70
CA CYS A 229 2.88 4.97 3.01
C CYS A 229 1.38 4.97 3.31
N VAL A 230 0.59 4.51 2.34
CA VAL A 230 -0.83 4.18 2.51
C VAL A 230 -1.06 2.70 2.26
N GLY A 231 -1.98 2.14 3.03
CA GLY A 231 -2.56 0.83 2.79
C GLY A 231 -4.08 0.89 2.93
N ALA A 232 -4.78 -0.07 2.34
CA ALA A 232 -6.21 -0.19 2.52
C ALA A 232 -6.69 -1.65 2.48
N GLY A 233 -7.86 -1.88 3.07
CA GLY A 233 -8.59 -3.15 3.00
C GLY A 233 -10.04 -2.93 2.63
N ALA A 234 -10.52 -3.73 1.68
CA ALA A 234 -11.93 -3.86 1.40
C ALA A 234 -12.62 -4.69 2.49
N ASN A 235 -13.79 -4.25 2.90
CA ASN A 235 -14.72 -5.02 3.72
C ASN A 235 -16.01 -5.21 2.94
N TRP A 236 -16.61 -6.38 3.04
CA TRP A 236 -17.78 -6.75 2.24
C TRP A 236 -18.62 -7.82 2.96
N ASN A 237 -19.89 -7.92 2.57
CA ASN A 237 -20.83 -8.93 3.07
C ASN A 237 -21.27 -9.92 1.97
N GLY A 238 -21.21 -9.51 0.70
CA GLY A 238 -21.69 -10.30 -0.44
C GLY A 238 -20.58 -10.97 -1.27
N TYR A 239 -20.70 -10.87 -2.60
CA TYR A 239 -19.78 -11.47 -3.60
C TYR A 239 -18.32 -11.04 -3.45
N GLY A 240 -18.13 -9.89 -2.81
CA GLY A 240 -16.87 -9.37 -2.37
C GLY A 240 -16.38 -8.20 -3.19
N ARG A 241 -15.61 -7.37 -2.51
CA ARG A 241 -15.03 -6.14 -3.03
C ARG A 241 -13.53 -6.28 -3.09
N MET A 242 -12.94 -5.63 -4.09
CA MET A 242 -11.52 -5.71 -4.36
C MET A 242 -10.88 -4.35 -4.19
N LEU A 243 -9.58 -4.39 -3.96
CA LEU A 243 -8.76 -3.22 -3.84
C LEU A 243 -8.54 -2.61 -5.22
N TYR A 244 -8.92 -1.35 -5.38
CA TYR A 244 -8.89 -0.64 -6.66
C TYR A 244 -7.82 0.45 -6.69
N SER A 245 -7.63 1.14 -5.55
CA SER A 245 -6.61 2.16 -5.39
C SER A 245 -6.15 2.25 -3.96
N MET A 246 -4.87 2.50 -3.78
CA MET A 246 -4.26 3.07 -2.58
C MET A 246 -3.25 4.07 -3.10
N LYS A 247 -3.55 5.37 -3.05
CA LYS A 247 -2.67 6.38 -3.65
C LYS A 247 -2.30 7.47 -2.66
N PRO A 248 -1.03 7.87 -2.65
CA PRO A 248 -0.59 9.05 -1.93
C PRO A 248 -0.76 10.32 -2.75
N SER A 249 -0.90 11.42 -2.03
CA SER A 249 -0.62 12.77 -2.47
C SER A 249 0.10 13.48 -1.31
N TYR A 250 0.59 14.70 -1.54
CA TYR A 250 1.39 15.39 -0.51
C TYR A 250 0.63 15.68 0.78
N HIS A 251 -0.66 16.02 0.68
CA HIS A 251 -1.47 16.42 1.84
C HIS A 251 -2.61 15.44 2.12
N GLN A 252 -2.68 14.33 1.40
CA GLN A 252 -3.80 13.40 1.51
C GLN A 252 -3.43 12.00 1.06
N PHE A 253 -3.90 10.99 1.80
CA PHE A 253 -3.97 9.63 1.31
C PHE A 253 -5.40 9.29 0.90
N SER A 254 -5.54 8.42 -0.11
CA SER A 254 -6.84 7.90 -0.50
C SER A 254 -6.79 6.40 -0.79
N GLY A 255 -7.87 5.72 -0.46
CA GLY A 255 -8.09 4.33 -0.80
C GLY A 255 -9.44 4.15 -1.45
N THR A 256 -9.50 3.26 -2.42
CA THR A 256 -10.73 2.96 -3.17
C THR A 256 -10.92 1.45 -3.24
N THR A 257 -12.14 1.00 -2.97
CA THR A 257 -12.57 -0.38 -3.24
C THR A 257 -13.66 -0.36 -4.29
N THR A 258 -13.75 -1.41 -5.08
CA THR A 258 -14.84 -1.55 -6.05
C THR A 258 -15.44 -2.93 -5.94
N ASP A 259 -16.74 -3.03 -6.22
CA ASP A 259 -17.32 -4.27 -6.69
C ASP A 259 -16.93 -4.51 -8.15
N HIS A 260 -17.19 -5.73 -8.63
CA HIS A 260 -16.88 -6.17 -9.99
C HIS A 260 -18.19 -6.28 -10.79
N LEU A 261 -18.60 -7.49 -11.19
CA LEU A 261 -19.82 -7.71 -11.99
C LEU A 261 -21.13 -7.58 -11.21
N LYS A 262 -21.10 -7.79 -9.89
CA LYS A 262 -22.28 -7.73 -9.03
C LYS A 262 -22.05 -6.71 -7.93
N ALA A 263 -23.00 -5.80 -7.79
CA ALA A 263 -22.98 -4.82 -6.71
C ALA A 263 -22.89 -5.51 -5.34
N ASP A 264 -22.06 -4.95 -4.46
CA ASP A 264 -21.91 -5.44 -3.09
C ASP A 264 -22.07 -4.27 -2.11
N THR A 265 -23.21 -4.28 -1.42
CA THR A 265 -23.64 -3.29 -0.43
C THR A 265 -24.04 -3.99 0.87
N PRO A 266 -23.76 -3.43 2.06
CA PRO A 266 -23.06 -2.17 2.30
C PRO A 266 -21.57 -2.26 1.97
N VAL A 267 -20.98 -1.14 1.57
CA VAL A 267 -19.53 -1.02 1.34
C VAL A 267 -18.84 -0.53 2.59
N ALA A 268 -17.65 -1.08 2.86
CA ALA A 268 -16.73 -0.49 3.81
C ALA A 268 -15.27 -0.59 3.34
N ILE A 269 -14.47 0.38 3.73
CA ILE A 269 -13.02 0.43 3.50
C ILE A 269 -12.33 0.80 4.80
N ASP A 270 -11.24 0.10 5.09
CA ASP A 270 -10.30 0.47 6.16
C ASP A 270 -9.04 1.05 5.51
N LEU A 271 -8.84 2.37 5.62
CA LEU A 271 -7.65 3.06 5.13
C LEU A 271 -6.67 3.19 6.28
N VAL A 272 -5.48 2.62 6.17
CA VAL A 272 -4.42 2.73 7.17
C VAL A 272 -3.25 3.49 6.55
N TYR A 273 -2.70 4.45 7.27
CA TYR A 273 -1.65 5.29 6.72
C TYR A 273 -0.53 5.51 7.73
N ASN A 274 0.65 5.83 7.18
CA ASN A 274 1.87 6.08 7.92
C ASN A 274 2.42 7.45 7.52
N VAL A 275 2.85 8.18 8.55
CA VAL A 275 3.55 9.43 8.43
C VAL A 275 4.77 9.43 9.34
N ILE A 276 5.76 10.26 9.02
CA ILE A 276 6.98 10.41 9.81
C ILE A 276 7.32 11.88 10.00
N ARG A 277 8.04 12.20 11.06
CA ARG A 277 8.68 13.51 11.27
C ARG A 277 9.91 13.36 12.17
N LYS A 278 10.73 14.41 12.25
CA LYS A 278 11.78 14.49 13.25
C LYS A 278 11.13 14.68 14.62
N LYS A 279 11.62 13.98 15.64
CA LYS A 279 11.10 14.16 16.99
C LYS A 279 11.52 15.55 17.51
N LYS A 280 10.56 16.26 18.12
CA LYS A 280 10.77 17.58 18.75
C LYS A 280 11.75 17.49 19.93
#